data_AF-A0A174AGH7-F1
#
_entry.id   AF-A0A174AGH7-F1
#
_cell.length_a   1.000
_cell.length_b   1.000
_cell.length_c   1.000
_cell.angle_alpha   90.00
_cell.angle_beta   90.00
_cell.angle_gamma   90.00
#
_symmetry.space_group_name_H-M   'P 1'
#
loop_
_entity.id
_entity.type
_entity.pdbx_description
1 polymer ?
#
loop_
_entity_poly.entity_id
_entity_poly.type
_entity_poly.pdbx_seq_one_letter_code
_entity_poly.pdbx_strand_id
1 'polypeptide(L)'
;MVKKESVTINVPTGMAKYLVTLNPEAELTRNALLLYPYILNQTISHGRAAEILGIRKSELIDLYDKLGYSYFDMTMDELDDELDTFRRMKEKEVSV
;
A
#
# COMPACT_ATOMS: atom_id res chain seq x y z
N MET A 1 -20.12 3.45 -7.26
CA MET A 1 -19.27 4.64 -6.99
C MET A 1 -18.87 4.61 -5.53
N VAL A 2 -17.60 4.84 -5.22
CA VAL A 2 -17.14 5.00 -3.83
C VAL A 2 -17.69 6.32 -3.28
N LYS A 3 -18.18 6.30 -2.04
CA LYS A 3 -18.67 7.50 -1.35
C LYS A 3 -17.47 8.39 -1.00
N LYS A 4 -17.50 9.66 -1.40
CA LYS A 4 -16.46 10.64 -1.08
C LYS A 4 -16.92 11.57 0.03
N GLU A 5 -16.00 11.94 0.90
CA GLU A 5 -16.19 12.97 1.94
C GLU A 5 -15.06 14.00 1.82
N SER A 6 -15.39 15.28 2.02
CA SER A 6 -14.40 16.36 1.98
C SER A 6 -13.79 16.55 3.36
N VAL A 7 -12.47 16.48 3.44
CA VAL A 7 -11.70 16.67 4.69
C VAL A 7 -10.80 17.89 4.53
N THR A 8 -10.76 18.75 5.55
CA THR A 8 -9.83 19.89 5.61
C THR A 8 -8.55 19.44 6.31
N ILE A 9 -7.40 19.66 5.69
CA ILE A 9 -6.08 19.36 6.28
C ILE A 9 -5.27 20.66 6.39
N ASN A 10 -4.53 20.79 7.49
CA ASN A 10 -3.57 21.88 7.67
C ASN A 10 -2.24 21.45 7.08
N VAL A 11 -1.71 22.23 6.12
CA VAL A 11 -0.45 21.93 5.42
C VAL A 11 0.43 23.18 5.39
N PRO A 12 1.77 23.02 5.29
CA PRO A 12 2.66 24.16 5.09
C PRO A 12 2.28 24.98 3.86
N THR A 13 2.42 26.32 3.94
CA THR A 13 2.03 27.22 2.84
C THR A 13 2.68 26.85 1.50
N GLY A 14 3.94 26.40 1.51
CA GLY A 14 4.64 25.96 0.30
C GLY A 14 4.07 24.70 -0.37
N MET A 15 3.34 23.87 0.39
CA MET A 15 2.74 22.62 -0.08
C MET A 15 1.42 22.85 -0.82
N ALA A 16 0.68 23.90 -0.47
CA ALA A 16 -0.68 24.14 -0.98
C ALA A 16 -0.78 24.12 -2.51
N LYS A 17 0.21 24.71 -3.21
CA LYS A 17 0.25 24.75 -4.68
C LYS A 17 0.36 23.38 -5.36
N TYR A 18 0.82 22.35 -4.65
CA TYR A 18 0.97 20.98 -5.16
C TYR A 18 -0.26 20.09 -4.88
N LEU A 19 -1.20 20.55 -4.04
CA LEU A 19 -2.39 19.79 -3.65
C LEU A 19 -3.62 20.08 -4.54
N VAL A 20 -3.54 21.12 -5.35
CA VAL A 20 -4.56 21.46 -6.34
C VAL A 20 -4.49 20.45 -7.48
N THR A 21 -5.22 19.35 -7.35
CA THR A 21 -5.21 18.24 -8.31
C THR A 21 -6.17 18.52 -9.46
N LEU A 22 -5.65 18.54 -10.70
CA LEU A 22 -6.40 18.89 -11.91
C LEU A 22 -7.01 17.68 -12.64
N ASN A 23 -6.63 16.45 -12.28
CA ASN A 23 -7.14 15.24 -12.94
C ASN A 23 -7.37 14.07 -11.95
N PRO A 24 -8.20 13.08 -12.32
CA PRO A 24 -8.55 11.95 -11.45
C PRO A 24 -7.36 11.05 -11.06
N GLU A 25 -6.35 10.91 -11.92
CA GLU A 25 -5.18 10.06 -11.68
C GLU A 25 -4.26 10.65 -10.59
N ALA A 26 -4.03 11.96 -10.64
CA ALA A 26 -3.30 12.69 -9.62
C ALA A 26 -4.06 12.69 -8.28
N GLU A 27 -5.40 12.78 -8.31
CA GLU A 27 -6.23 12.64 -7.11
C GLU A 27 -6.09 11.24 -6.50
N LEU A 28 -6.17 10.19 -7.33
CA LEU A 28 -6.01 8.80 -6.90
C LEU A 28 -4.62 8.57 -6.29
N THR A 29 -3.57 9.03 -6.95
CA THR A 29 -2.19 8.91 -6.48
C THR A 29 -2.01 9.60 -5.12
N ARG A 30 -2.50 10.83 -4.98
CA ARG A 30 -2.47 11.56 -3.71
C ARG A 30 -3.21 10.79 -2.62
N ASN A 31 -4.43 10.34 -2.90
CA ASN A 31 -5.25 9.63 -1.92
C ASN A 31 -4.64 8.28 -1.51
N ALA A 32 -4.00 7.56 -2.45
CA ALA A 32 -3.24 6.35 -2.15
C ALA A 32 -2.07 6.65 -1.21
N LEU A 33 -1.26 7.68 -1.50
CA LEU A 33 -0.14 8.08 -0.65
C LEU A 33 -0.58 8.55 0.75
N LEU A 34 -1.78 9.12 0.90
CA LEU A 34 -2.36 9.43 2.21
C LEU A 34 -2.69 8.16 3.02
N LEU A 35 -2.98 7.04 2.36
CA LEU A 35 -3.22 5.75 3.03
C LEU A 35 -1.94 4.96 3.30
N TYR A 36 -0.86 5.22 2.54
CA TYR A 36 0.38 4.44 2.61
C TYR A 36 0.96 4.25 4.02
N PRO A 37 1.06 5.28 4.90
CA PRO A 37 1.57 5.09 6.26
C PRO A 37 0.77 4.07 7.09
N TYR A 38 -0.54 3.97 6.85
CA TYR A 38 -1.43 3.02 7.54
C TYR A 38 -1.30 1.60 6.99
N ILE A 39 -0.85 1.48 5.74
CA ILE A 39 -0.50 0.19 5.14
C ILE A 39 0.83 -0.27 5.72
N LEU A 40 1.83 0.61 5.75
CA LEU A 40 3.18 0.35 6.24
C LEU A 40 3.20 -0.12 7.69
N ASN A 41 2.44 0.57 8.56
CA ASN A 41 2.33 0.20 9.97
C ASN A 41 1.29 -0.90 10.23
N GLN A 42 0.77 -1.54 9.18
CA GLN A 42 -0.20 -2.64 9.23
C GLN A 42 -1.55 -2.30 9.87
N THR A 43 -1.89 -1.02 10.07
CA THR A 43 -3.22 -0.58 10.55
C THR A 43 -4.33 -1.00 9.58
N ILE A 44 -4.06 -0.93 8.27
CA ILE A 44 -4.95 -1.45 7.23
C ILE A 44 -4.15 -2.32 6.26
N SER A 45 -4.78 -3.35 5.71
CA SER A 45 -4.15 -4.14 4.64
C SER A 45 -4.20 -3.39 3.30
N HIS A 46 -3.31 -3.76 2.38
CA HIS A 46 -3.39 -3.33 0.98
C HIS A 46 -4.76 -3.60 0.34
N GLY A 47 -5.41 -4.71 0.70
CA GLY A 47 -6.76 -5.03 0.21
C GLY A 47 -7.79 -4.03 0.71
N ARG A 48 -7.73 -3.68 2.00
CA ARG A 48 -8.61 -2.67 2.61
C ARG A 48 -8.37 -1.28 2.01
N ALA A 49 -7.12 -0.90 1.79
CA ALA A 49 -6.78 0.37 1.14
C ALA A 49 -7.34 0.44 -0.30
N ALA A 50 -7.19 -0.64 -1.09
CA ALA A 50 -7.72 -0.70 -2.45
C ALA A 50 -9.26 -0.63 -2.48
N GLU A 51 -9.93 -1.28 -1.52
CA GLU A 51 -11.37 -1.19 -1.33
C GLU A 51 -11.83 0.25 -1.06
N ILE A 52 -11.14 0.97 -0.15
CA ILE A 52 -11.41 2.38 0.16
C ILE A 52 -11.26 3.25 -1.09
N LEU A 53 -10.26 2.99 -1.91
CA LEU A 53 -9.99 3.74 -3.14
C LEU A 53 -10.91 3.32 -4.31
N GLY A 54 -11.60 2.19 -4.20
CA GLY A 54 -12.48 1.66 -5.25
C GLY A 54 -11.74 1.10 -6.46
N ILE A 55 -10.51 0.61 -6.26
CA ILE A 55 -9.66 0.02 -7.31
C ILE A 55 -9.30 -1.42 -6.95
N ARG A 56 -8.78 -2.19 -7.91
CA ARG A 56 -8.27 -3.53 -7.61
C ARG A 56 -7.01 -3.43 -6.77
N LYS A 57 -6.80 -4.42 -5.87
CA LYS A 57 -5.56 -4.51 -5.08
C LYS A 57 -4.31 -4.50 -5.97
N SER A 58 -4.34 -5.20 -7.10
CA SER A 58 -3.23 -5.21 -8.07
C SER A 58 -2.93 -3.81 -8.62
N GLU A 59 -3.97 -3.03 -8.93
CA GLU A 59 -3.79 -1.66 -9.45
C GLU A 59 -3.15 -0.74 -8.41
N LEU A 60 -3.47 -0.93 -7.12
CA LEU A 60 -2.81 -0.21 -6.02
C LEU A 60 -1.34 -0.61 -5.89
N ILE A 61 -1.03 -1.90 -6.03
CA ILE A 61 0.35 -2.41 -6.00
C ILE A 61 1.15 -1.83 -7.18
N ASP A 62 0.60 -1.89 -8.39
CA ASP A 62 1.23 -1.33 -9.60
C ASP A 62 1.47 0.18 -9.47
N LEU A 63 0.56 0.91 -8.83
CA LEU A 63 0.71 2.34 -8.57
C LEU A 63 1.90 2.62 -7.63
N TYR A 64 2.03 1.85 -6.56
CA TYR A 64 3.15 2.00 -5.62
C TYR A 64 4.48 1.57 -6.23
N ASP A 65 4.49 0.47 -7.00
CA ASP A 65 5.68 -0.02 -7.71
C ASP A 65 6.23 1.02 -8.69
N LYS A 66 5.36 1.65 -9.50
CA LYS A 66 5.74 2.74 -10.41
C LYS A 66 6.36 3.95 -9.71
N LEU A 67 6.04 4.16 -8.43
CA LEU A 67 6.58 5.23 -7.61
C LEU A 67 7.81 4.79 -6.78
N GLY A 68 8.20 3.51 -6.87
CA GLY A 68 9.33 2.93 -6.14
C GLY A 68 9.03 2.56 -4.68
N TYR A 69 7.76 2.46 -4.29
CA TYR A 69 7.38 1.99 -2.96
C TYR A 69 7.27 0.48 -2.95
N SER A 70 7.96 -0.17 -2.02
CA SER A 70 7.90 -1.62 -1.89
C SER A 70 6.52 -2.08 -1.41
N TYR A 71 6.01 -3.15 -2.03
CA TYR A 71 4.80 -3.84 -1.60
C TYR A 71 5.04 -4.75 -0.38
N PHE A 72 6.28 -5.21 -0.22
CA PHE A 72 6.76 -5.94 0.95
C PHE A 72 7.97 -5.21 1.52
N ASP A 73 7.91 -4.80 2.78
CA ASP A 73 9.09 -4.32 3.51
C ASP A 73 10.07 -5.45 3.86
N MET A 74 9.74 -6.68 3.44
CA MET A 74 10.57 -7.83 3.64
C MET A 74 11.88 -7.65 2.89
N THR A 75 12.97 -7.57 3.66
CA THR A 75 14.30 -7.67 3.07
C THR A 75 14.48 -9.06 2.46
N MET A 76 15.40 -9.20 1.49
CA MET A 76 15.69 -10.51 0.89
C MET A 76 16.06 -11.55 1.97
N ASP A 77 16.74 -11.10 3.02
CA ASP A 77 17.14 -11.93 4.16
C ASP A 77 15.92 -12.44 4.96
N GLU A 78 14.94 -11.57 5.22
CA GLU A 78 13.68 -11.98 5.90
C GLU A 78 12.85 -12.94 5.04
N LEU A 79 12.88 -12.80 3.72
CA LEU A 79 12.21 -13.72 2.79
C LEU A 79 12.87 -15.09 2.78
N ASP A 80 14.20 -15.14 2.79
CA ASP A 80 14.95 -16.40 2.85
C ASP A 80 14.68 -17.14 4.18
N ASP A 81 14.62 -16.42 5.30
CA ASP A 81 14.28 -16.99 6.62
C ASP A 81 12.85 -17.57 6.65
N GLU A 82 11.89 -16.88 6.05
CA GLU A 82 10.50 -17.34 5.97
C GLU A 82 10.37 -18.57 5.05
N LEU A 83 11.11 -18.59 3.93
CA LEU A 83 11.15 -19.70 2.99
C LEU A 83 11.77 -20.96 3.62
N ASP A 84 12.83 -20.80 4.41
CA ASP A 84 13.46 -21.89 5.15
C ASP A 84 12.57 -22.42 6.27
N THR A 85 11.82 -21.56 6.94
CA THR A 85 10.79 -21.97 7.91
C THR A 85 9.71 -22.83 7.23
N PHE A 86 9.22 -22.40 6.07
CA PHE A 86 8.25 -23.16 5.29
C PHE A 86 8.79 -24.53 4.84
N ARG A 87 10.03 -24.58 4.34
CA ARG A 87 10.70 -25.85 3.96
C ARG A 87 10.78 -26.82 5.13
N ARG A 88 11.21 -26.35 6.31
CA ARG A 88 11.27 -27.18 7.53
C ARG A 88 9.91 -27.70 7.97
N MET A 89 8.86 -26.89 7.84
CA MET A 89 7.49 -27.32 8.14
C MET A 89 7.04 -28.42 7.16
N LYS A 90 7.29 -28.25 5.86
CA LYS A 90 6.95 -29.24 4.84
C LYS A 90 7.72 -30.56 5.03
N GLU A 91 9.00 -30.51 5.38
CA GLU A 91 9.79 -31.70 5.67
C GLU A 91 9.26 -32.47 6.89
N LYS A 92 8.84 -31.75 7.94
CA LYS A 92 8.19 -32.36 9.12
C LYS A 92 6.83 -32.97 8.79
N GLU A 93 6.07 -32.37 7.88
CA GLU A 93 4.76 -32.89 7.45
C GLU A 93 4.89 -34.17 6.60
N VAL A 94 5.98 -34.30 5.84
CA VAL A 94 6.27 -35.51 5.02
C VAL A 94 6.90 -36.64 5.85
N SER A 95 7.41 -36.35 7.05
CA SER A 95 8.02 -37.33 7.95
C SER A 95 7.10 -37.83 9.07
N VAL A 96 5.80 -37.49 9.01
CA VAL A 96 4.72 -38.01 9.87
C VAL A 96 3.85 -39.00 9.10
#